data_AF-W3XP72-F1
#
_entry.id   AF-W3XP72-F1
#
_cell.length_a   1.000
_cell.length_b   1.000
_cell.length_c   1.000
_cell.angle_alpha   90.00
_cell.angle_beta   90.00
_cell.angle_gamma   90.00
#
_symmetry.space_group_name_H-M   'P 1'
#
loop_
_entity.id
_entity.type
_entity.pdbx_description
1 polymer ?
#
loop_
_entity_poly.entity_id
_entity_poly.type
_entity_poly.pdbx_seq_one_letter_code
_entity_poly.pdbx_strand_id
1 'polypeptide(L)'
;MGEELVKQEIVSAYLKLVEEDGAGTWPPKTDYVSWPRALRGYKEIYLELSPLLATAEPSLDDDTNQGRRIQYRSLMRKLLSDRISIPKVGAIMEVAETGNFDLFPRDAYNGFYCCVAVLRHAYRWATIPVVKVAQEELVVDLPPELEIPWPYLQRHFGVDADSGNNTANVLMNFTASGERVFKINVGLNETVTRSEDIFFHVFYEVEVKAVPIYDAMVRAIVAFDQGDKMACLEFMRLLGRHQRKLMKSFYENIHDHLVSRSVWLSHVQGFQGWGAGRLIDGEFVKYDGLSGNHVLVFQAIDAFLGLDRYLTEEAMKRYIPINQRNFCDTLKKHSFRSELRDTPVDLSLNQEFINIVNQMRVFRAAHRTRVMPYLEQPAPERLVMTAGKSVLETNGQEQEIKEVLKPLDDMMVGRLRETV
;
A
#
# COMPACT_ATOMS: atom_id res chain seq x y z
N MET A 1 4.84 38.42 -4.51
CA MET A 1 5.90 37.40 -4.71
C MET A 1 5.70 36.16 -3.84
N GLY A 2 5.19 36.26 -2.60
CA GLY A 2 4.89 35.07 -1.77
C GLY A 2 3.67 34.26 -2.22
N GLU A 3 2.56 34.92 -2.58
CA GLU A 3 1.28 34.26 -2.92
C GLU A 3 1.37 33.36 -4.17
N GLU A 4 2.11 33.81 -5.20
CA GLU A 4 2.28 33.03 -6.43
C GLU A 4 3.13 31.78 -6.19
N LEU A 5 4.00 31.80 -5.16
CA LEU A 5 4.88 30.70 -4.80
C LEU A 5 4.10 29.56 -4.10
N VAL A 6 3.22 29.87 -3.14
CA VAL A 6 2.43 28.84 -2.42
C VAL A 6 1.56 28.07 -3.39
N LYS A 7 0.79 28.79 -4.23
CA LYS A 7 -0.06 28.17 -5.25
C LYS A 7 0.74 27.29 -6.20
N GLN A 8 1.88 27.78 -6.70
CA GLN A 8 2.74 27.00 -7.59
C GLN A 8 3.26 25.73 -6.92
N GLU A 9 3.73 25.81 -5.68
CA GLU A 9 4.28 24.65 -4.95
C GLU A 9 3.23 23.55 -4.72
N ILE A 10 2.08 23.87 -4.10
CA ILE A 10 1.10 22.84 -3.73
C ILE A 10 0.42 22.22 -4.96
N VAL A 11 0.11 23.03 -5.98
CA VAL A 11 -0.47 22.53 -7.23
C VAL A 11 0.56 21.68 -7.98
N SER A 12 1.82 22.11 -8.04
CA SER A 12 2.87 21.33 -8.70
C SER A 12 3.11 19.99 -7.99
N ALA A 13 3.14 19.95 -6.66
CA ALA A 13 3.29 18.70 -5.91
C ALA A 13 2.15 17.72 -6.19
N TYR A 14 0.90 18.20 -6.20
CA TYR A 14 -0.27 17.37 -6.52
C TYR A 14 -0.28 16.89 -7.98
N LEU A 15 -0.02 17.80 -8.93
CA LEU A 15 0.05 17.43 -10.35
C LEU A 15 1.18 16.44 -10.63
N LYS A 16 2.32 16.58 -9.97
CA LYS A 16 3.42 15.62 -10.13
C LYS A 16 3.02 14.21 -9.70
N LEU A 17 2.33 14.08 -8.56
CA LEU A 17 1.76 12.81 -8.12
C LEU A 17 0.79 12.22 -9.18
N VAL A 18 -0.13 13.03 -9.71
CA VAL A 18 -1.16 12.57 -10.64
C VAL A 18 -0.61 12.25 -12.02
N GLU A 19 0.25 13.11 -12.57
CA GLU A 19 0.76 12.98 -13.94
C GLU A 19 1.91 11.97 -14.03
N GLU A 20 2.82 11.94 -13.05
CA GLU A 20 3.99 11.05 -13.08
C GLU A 20 3.68 9.68 -12.52
N ASP A 21 3.36 9.57 -11.22
CA ASP A 21 3.08 8.29 -10.56
C ASP A 21 1.71 7.76 -11.00
N GLY A 22 0.75 8.67 -11.17
CA GLY A 22 -0.64 8.35 -11.50
C GLY A 22 -0.90 8.05 -12.97
N ALA A 23 0.04 8.38 -13.85
CA ALA A 23 -0.13 8.33 -15.31
C ALA A 23 -1.37 9.10 -15.80
N GLY A 24 -1.58 10.30 -15.25
CA GLY A 24 -2.63 11.26 -15.61
C GLY A 24 -3.92 11.16 -14.78
N THR A 25 -3.96 10.29 -13.77
CA THR A 25 -5.11 10.16 -12.87
C THR A 25 -4.70 9.59 -11.52
N TRP A 26 -5.56 9.74 -10.51
CA TRP A 26 -5.42 9.05 -9.23
C TRP A 26 -6.71 8.26 -8.90
N PRO A 27 -6.64 7.02 -8.37
CA PRO A 27 -5.45 6.19 -8.15
C PRO A 27 -4.65 5.94 -9.44
N PRO A 28 -3.41 5.45 -9.36
CA PRO A 28 -2.58 5.29 -10.55
C PRO A 28 -3.23 4.42 -11.62
N LYS A 29 -3.29 4.95 -12.84
CA LYS A 29 -3.71 4.16 -13.99
C LYS A 29 -2.67 3.10 -14.30
N THR A 30 -3.15 1.93 -14.67
CA THR A 30 -2.31 0.83 -15.15
C THR A 30 -2.82 0.27 -16.47
N ASP A 31 -1.87 -0.16 -17.30
CA ASP A 31 -2.12 -1.02 -18.45
C ASP A 31 -1.42 -2.35 -18.20
N TYR A 32 -2.09 -3.45 -18.55
CA TYR A 32 -1.62 -4.81 -18.41
C TYR A 32 -1.60 -5.57 -19.75
N VAL A 33 -1.75 -4.86 -20.87
CA VAL A 33 -1.90 -5.43 -22.21
C VAL A 33 -0.81 -4.94 -23.15
N SER A 34 -0.59 -3.63 -23.23
CA SER A 34 0.24 -3.02 -24.28
C SER A 34 1.73 -2.99 -23.94
N TRP A 35 2.19 -3.88 -23.06
CA TRP A 35 3.59 -3.91 -22.64
C TRP A 35 4.54 -4.21 -23.81
N PRO A 36 5.78 -3.69 -23.76
CA PRO A 36 6.86 -4.16 -24.60
C PRO A 36 6.93 -5.69 -24.59
N ARG A 37 7.13 -6.30 -25.75
CA ARG A 37 7.03 -7.77 -25.93
C ARG A 37 7.88 -8.56 -24.94
N ALA A 38 9.07 -8.06 -24.58
CA ALA A 38 9.98 -8.72 -23.65
C ALA A 38 9.46 -8.77 -22.20
N LEU A 39 8.49 -7.91 -21.84
CA LEU A 39 7.91 -7.85 -20.49
C LEU A 39 6.62 -8.67 -20.34
N ARG A 40 5.95 -9.02 -21.44
CA ARG A 40 4.63 -9.69 -21.41
C ARG A 40 4.65 -11.03 -20.68
N GLY A 41 5.76 -11.76 -20.81
CA GLY A 41 5.94 -13.06 -20.16
C GLY A 41 5.76 -13.02 -18.64
N TYR A 42 6.08 -11.92 -17.96
CA TYR A 42 5.95 -11.81 -16.50
C TYR A 42 4.49 -12.02 -16.05
N LYS A 43 3.55 -11.31 -16.68
CA LYS A 43 2.12 -11.45 -16.38
C LYS A 43 1.62 -12.85 -16.70
N GLU A 44 1.99 -13.39 -17.86
CA GLU A 44 1.59 -14.74 -18.28
C GLU A 44 2.04 -15.80 -17.27
N ILE A 45 3.29 -15.71 -16.81
CA ILE A 45 3.85 -16.62 -15.79
C ILE A 45 3.07 -16.54 -14.49
N TYR A 46 2.77 -15.33 -14.01
CA TYR A 46 1.98 -15.19 -12.79
C TYR A 46 0.60 -15.84 -12.93
N LEU A 47 -0.10 -15.54 -14.02
CA LEU A 47 -1.45 -16.07 -14.24
C LEU A 47 -1.45 -17.61 -14.37
N GLU A 48 -0.43 -18.17 -15.03
CA GLU A 48 -0.24 -19.62 -15.16
C GLU A 48 0.02 -20.31 -13.81
N LEU A 49 0.78 -19.67 -12.91
CA LEU A 49 1.16 -20.25 -11.62
C LEU A 49 0.20 -19.92 -10.48
N SER A 50 -0.59 -18.85 -10.58
CA SER A 50 -1.51 -18.43 -9.53
C SER A 50 -2.47 -19.53 -9.03
N PRO A 51 -3.02 -20.44 -9.87
CA PRO A 51 -3.86 -21.54 -9.38
C PRO A 51 -3.10 -22.59 -8.55
N LEU A 52 -1.77 -22.60 -8.63
CA LEU A 52 -0.91 -23.52 -7.87
C LEU A 52 -0.39 -22.90 -6.57
N LEU A 53 -0.62 -21.60 -6.37
CA LEU A 53 -0.10 -20.87 -5.21
C LEU A 53 -0.92 -21.19 -3.96
N ALA A 54 -2.25 -21.21 -4.07
CA ALA A 54 -3.15 -21.36 -2.94
C ALA A 54 -3.63 -22.80 -2.75
N THR A 55 -3.76 -23.23 -1.50
CA THR A 55 -4.33 -24.51 -1.10
C THR A 55 -5.52 -24.27 -0.18
N ALA A 56 -6.56 -25.10 -0.31
CA ALA A 56 -7.77 -24.95 0.50
C ALA A 56 -7.56 -25.37 1.96
N GLU A 57 -6.69 -26.35 2.18
CA GLU A 57 -6.42 -26.93 3.50
C GLU A 57 -4.95 -26.66 3.89
N PRO A 58 -4.72 -25.75 4.85
CA PRO A 58 -3.38 -25.49 5.36
C PRO A 58 -2.77 -26.77 5.95
N SER A 59 -1.52 -27.08 5.58
CA SER A 59 -0.76 -28.16 6.19
C SER A 59 -0.02 -27.64 7.42
N LEU A 60 -0.05 -28.41 8.50
CA LEU A 60 0.80 -28.17 9.69
C LEU A 60 2.14 -28.92 9.61
N ASP A 61 2.33 -29.74 8.59
CA ASP A 61 3.57 -30.46 8.34
C ASP A 61 4.55 -29.61 7.53
N ASP A 62 5.68 -29.28 8.16
CA ASP A 62 6.73 -28.42 7.62
C ASP A 62 7.39 -29.03 6.38
N ASP A 63 7.55 -30.36 6.32
CA ASP A 63 8.13 -31.05 5.17
C ASP A 63 7.22 -30.98 3.93
N THR A 64 5.91 -31.23 4.11
CA THR A 64 4.90 -31.05 3.05
C THR A 64 4.89 -29.62 2.54
N ASN A 65 4.91 -28.64 3.45
CA ASN A 65 4.93 -27.22 3.12
C ASN A 65 6.20 -26.84 2.34
N GLN A 66 7.35 -27.33 2.77
CA GLN A 66 8.61 -27.08 2.09
C GLN A 66 8.65 -27.72 0.70
N GLY A 67 8.12 -28.93 0.55
CA GLY A 67 7.97 -29.59 -0.75
C GLY A 67 7.16 -28.76 -1.76
N ARG A 68 6.01 -28.22 -1.31
CA ARG A 68 5.16 -27.32 -2.14
C ARG A 68 5.92 -26.07 -2.57
N ARG A 69 6.59 -25.41 -1.63
CA ARG A 69 7.38 -24.19 -1.91
C ARG A 69 8.48 -24.44 -2.94
N ILE A 70 9.24 -25.53 -2.77
CA ILE A 70 10.30 -25.94 -3.71
C ILE A 70 9.70 -26.18 -5.10
N GLN A 71 8.59 -26.91 -5.19
CA GLN A 71 7.92 -27.19 -6.45
C GLN A 71 7.48 -25.89 -7.15
N TYR A 72 6.78 -25.01 -6.44
CA TYR A 72 6.29 -23.73 -6.99
C TYR A 72 7.45 -22.85 -7.48
N ARG A 73 8.51 -22.69 -6.67
CA ARG A 73 9.70 -21.91 -7.04
C ARG A 73 10.45 -22.51 -8.22
N SER A 74 10.56 -23.82 -8.30
CA SER A 74 11.22 -24.51 -9.41
C SER A 74 10.46 -24.26 -10.72
N LEU A 75 9.13 -24.36 -10.71
CA LEU A 75 8.29 -24.03 -11.86
C LEU A 75 8.45 -22.55 -12.26
N MET A 76 8.39 -21.63 -11.30
CA MET A 76 8.56 -20.20 -11.59
C MET A 76 9.94 -19.89 -12.17
N ARG A 77 11.02 -20.43 -11.58
CA ARG A 77 12.39 -20.27 -12.11
C ARG A 77 12.50 -20.77 -13.54
N LYS A 78 11.96 -21.96 -13.82
CA LYS A 78 11.95 -22.52 -15.16
C LYS A 78 11.22 -21.60 -16.14
N LEU A 79 10.00 -21.19 -15.82
CA LEU A 79 9.22 -20.35 -16.71
C LEU A 79 9.86 -18.97 -16.94
N LEU A 80 10.44 -18.37 -15.90
CA LEU A 80 11.18 -17.11 -16.01
C LEU A 80 12.40 -17.27 -16.94
N SER A 81 13.23 -18.28 -16.70
CA SER A 81 14.41 -18.56 -17.53
C SER A 81 14.04 -18.87 -18.97
N ASP A 82 12.92 -19.56 -19.21
CA ASP A 82 12.51 -19.98 -20.56
C ASP A 82 11.91 -18.81 -21.36
N ARG A 83 11.20 -17.88 -20.70
CA ARG A 83 10.35 -16.88 -21.38
C ARG A 83 10.89 -15.45 -21.29
N ILE A 84 11.77 -15.15 -20.35
CA ILE A 84 12.24 -13.79 -20.09
C ILE A 84 13.69 -13.62 -20.55
N SER A 85 13.93 -12.58 -21.35
CA SER A 85 15.27 -12.22 -21.80
C SER A 85 15.81 -11.08 -20.95
N ILE A 86 16.66 -11.39 -19.97
CA ILE A 86 17.29 -10.41 -19.06
C ILE A 86 17.92 -9.23 -19.82
N PRO A 87 18.72 -9.41 -20.89
CA PRO A 87 19.30 -8.28 -21.62
C PRO A 87 18.25 -7.35 -22.24
N LYS A 88 17.13 -7.90 -22.74
CA LYS A 88 16.05 -7.09 -23.32
C LYS A 88 15.26 -6.35 -22.24
N VAL A 89 15.03 -6.98 -21.09
CA VAL A 89 14.41 -6.32 -19.94
C VAL A 89 15.28 -5.15 -19.48
N GLY A 90 16.58 -5.38 -19.28
CA GLY A 90 17.54 -4.34 -18.90
C GLY A 90 17.51 -3.14 -19.85
N ALA A 91 17.60 -3.39 -21.16
CA ALA A 91 17.55 -2.33 -22.17
C ALA A 91 16.24 -1.51 -22.12
N ILE A 92 15.09 -2.14 -21.86
CA ILE A 92 13.81 -1.43 -21.72
C ILE A 92 13.81 -0.56 -20.44
N MET A 93 14.34 -1.10 -19.33
CA MET A 93 14.40 -0.36 -18.06
C MET A 93 15.34 0.85 -18.15
N GLU A 94 16.49 0.71 -18.82
CA GLU A 94 17.42 1.81 -19.08
C GLU A 94 16.76 2.93 -19.91
N VAL A 95 16.00 2.58 -20.96
CA VAL A 95 15.27 3.56 -21.76
C VAL A 95 14.25 4.32 -20.90
N ALA A 96 13.47 3.63 -20.07
CA ALA A 96 12.52 4.28 -19.16
C ALA A 96 13.21 5.19 -18.14
N GLU A 97 14.39 4.81 -17.64
CA GLU A 97 15.18 5.60 -16.69
C GLU A 97 15.69 6.92 -17.29
N THR A 98 15.89 6.99 -18.61
CA THR A 98 16.19 8.27 -19.31
C THR A 98 14.98 9.20 -19.44
N GLY A 99 13.80 8.79 -18.92
CA GLY A 99 12.56 9.55 -19.00
C GLY A 99 11.78 9.35 -20.31
N ASN A 100 12.20 8.41 -21.16
CA ASN A 100 11.50 8.11 -22.41
C ASN A 100 10.29 7.19 -22.17
N PHE A 101 9.16 7.79 -21.81
CA PHE A 101 7.89 7.09 -21.61
C PHE A 101 7.08 6.90 -22.90
N ASP A 102 7.56 7.35 -24.06
CA ASP A 102 6.87 7.09 -25.33
C ASP A 102 6.96 5.60 -25.71
N LEU A 103 8.11 4.97 -25.41
CA LEU A 103 8.36 3.54 -25.70
C LEU A 103 7.90 2.61 -24.58
N PHE A 104 7.80 3.13 -23.36
CA PHE A 104 7.26 2.41 -22.21
C PHE A 104 6.35 3.34 -21.41
N PRO A 105 5.07 3.49 -21.83
CA PRO A 105 4.12 4.41 -21.20
C PRO A 105 4.01 4.22 -19.69
N ARG A 106 3.74 5.31 -18.97
CA ARG A 106 3.70 5.33 -17.49
C ARG A 106 2.68 4.35 -16.91
N ASP A 107 1.51 4.21 -17.53
CA ASP A 107 0.49 3.25 -17.10
C ASP A 107 0.93 1.80 -17.32
N ALA A 108 1.61 1.50 -18.43
CA ALA A 108 2.26 0.21 -18.64
C ALA A 108 3.40 -0.03 -17.63
N TYR A 109 4.19 1.00 -17.30
CA TYR A 109 5.27 0.95 -16.31
C TYR A 109 4.72 0.64 -14.91
N ASN A 110 3.63 1.30 -14.50
CA ASN A 110 2.90 1.04 -13.26
C ASN A 110 2.40 -0.41 -13.19
N GLY A 111 1.78 -0.90 -14.28
CA GLY A 111 1.33 -2.29 -14.36
C GLY A 111 2.50 -3.29 -14.24
N PHE A 112 3.63 -3.00 -14.87
CA PHE A 112 4.82 -3.83 -14.77
C PHE A 112 5.43 -3.81 -13.37
N TYR A 113 5.48 -2.64 -12.71
CA TYR A 113 5.92 -2.51 -11.32
C TYR A 113 5.11 -3.41 -10.40
N CYS A 114 3.79 -3.32 -10.51
CA CYS A 114 2.86 -4.18 -9.77
C CYS A 114 3.13 -5.67 -10.03
N CYS A 115 3.29 -6.05 -11.30
CA CYS A 115 3.53 -7.44 -11.68
C CYS A 115 4.80 -8.01 -11.06
N VAL A 116 5.91 -7.27 -11.13
CA VAL A 116 7.18 -7.68 -10.52
C VAL A 116 7.04 -7.77 -9.00
N ALA A 117 6.39 -6.80 -8.36
CA ALA A 117 6.16 -6.82 -6.91
C ALA A 117 5.34 -8.05 -6.47
N VAL A 118 4.25 -8.37 -7.17
CA VAL A 118 3.42 -9.54 -6.86
C VAL A 118 4.15 -10.85 -7.17
N LEU A 119 4.91 -10.95 -8.26
CA LEU A 119 5.74 -12.12 -8.57
C LEU A 119 6.79 -12.36 -7.48
N ARG A 120 7.43 -11.30 -6.96
CA ARG A 120 8.39 -11.40 -5.85
C ARG A 120 7.73 -11.96 -4.59
N HIS A 121 6.51 -11.50 -4.26
CA HIS A 121 5.72 -12.06 -3.15
C HIS A 121 5.31 -13.51 -3.37
N ALA A 122 4.85 -13.86 -4.56
CA ALA A 122 4.50 -15.23 -4.92
C ALA A 122 5.72 -16.15 -4.87
N TYR A 123 6.88 -15.69 -5.32
CA TYR A 123 8.13 -16.44 -5.25
C TYR A 123 8.60 -16.63 -3.80
N ARG A 124 8.59 -15.55 -3.01
CA ARG A 124 8.95 -15.59 -1.59
C ARG A 124 8.10 -16.61 -0.85
N TRP A 125 6.78 -16.42 -0.88
CA TRP A 125 5.89 -17.25 -0.08
C TRP A 125 5.78 -18.65 -0.66
N ALA A 126 5.63 -18.75 -1.99
CA ALA A 126 5.54 -19.99 -2.77
C ALA A 126 4.43 -20.96 -2.36
N THR A 127 3.59 -20.55 -1.41
CA THR A 127 2.38 -21.22 -0.96
C THR A 127 1.49 -20.21 -0.24
N ILE A 128 0.18 -20.41 -0.35
CA ILE A 128 -0.84 -19.73 0.44
C ILE A 128 -1.80 -20.78 1.01
N PRO A 129 -2.12 -20.78 2.32
CA PRO A 129 -1.67 -19.86 3.37
C PRO A 129 -0.14 -19.74 3.53
N VAL A 130 0.30 -18.59 4.03
CA VAL A 130 1.71 -18.44 4.46
C VAL A 130 1.94 -19.36 5.64
N VAL A 131 3.08 -20.05 5.66
CA VAL A 131 3.40 -21.09 6.63
C VAL A 131 4.70 -20.79 7.38
N LYS A 132 4.87 -21.43 8.53
CA LYS A 132 6.02 -21.24 9.43
C LYS A 132 7.38 -21.34 8.71
N VAL A 133 7.64 -22.42 7.98
CA VAL A 133 8.90 -22.60 7.22
C VAL A 133 9.17 -21.51 6.19
N ALA A 134 8.13 -20.82 5.71
CA ALA A 134 8.28 -19.68 4.81
C ALA A 134 8.61 -18.39 5.55
N GLN A 135 8.14 -18.23 6.80
CA GLN A 135 8.44 -17.07 7.63
C GLN A 135 9.85 -17.11 8.22
N GLU A 136 10.38 -18.31 8.47
CA GLU A 136 11.74 -18.51 8.98
C GLU A 136 12.82 -18.22 7.92
N GLU A 137 12.45 -18.10 6.65
CA GLU A 137 13.37 -17.69 5.59
C GLU A 137 13.64 -16.18 5.65
N LEU A 138 14.83 -15.83 6.18
CA LEU A 138 15.25 -14.44 6.37
C LEU A 138 15.89 -13.81 5.13
N VAL A 139 16.35 -14.60 4.15
CA VAL A 139 16.94 -14.13 2.90
C VAL A 139 16.35 -14.93 1.75
N VAL A 140 15.84 -14.26 0.72
CA VAL A 140 15.20 -14.90 -0.44
C VAL A 140 16.13 -14.79 -1.64
N ASP A 141 16.55 -15.92 -2.18
CA ASP A 141 17.31 -16.00 -3.42
C ASP A 141 16.38 -15.87 -4.64
N LEU A 142 16.06 -14.61 -4.97
CA LEU A 142 15.20 -14.26 -6.09
C LEU A 142 15.92 -14.49 -7.42
N PRO A 143 15.24 -15.06 -8.44
CA PRO A 143 15.85 -15.27 -9.74
C PRO A 143 16.20 -13.93 -10.42
N PRO A 144 17.27 -13.88 -11.25
CA PRO A 144 17.74 -12.64 -11.87
C PRO A 144 16.66 -11.88 -12.66
N GLU A 145 15.71 -12.60 -13.25
CA GLU A 145 14.57 -12.02 -13.98
C GLU A 145 13.69 -11.14 -13.09
N LEU A 146 13.61 -11.43 -11.79
CA LEU A 146 12.89 -10.60 -10.80
C LEU A 146 13.78 -9.57 -10.10
N GLU A 147 15.10 -9.77 -10.10
CA GLU A 147 16.07 -8.86 -9.48
C GLU A 147 16.49 -7.72 -10.41
N ILE A 148 16.73 -7.99 -11.69
CA ILE A 148 17.23 -7.00 -12.65
C ILE A 148 16.31 -5.78 -12.82
N PRO A 149 14.97 -5.92 -13.00
CA PRO A 149 14.12 -4.74 -13.15
C PRO A 149 13.90 -3.98 -11.83
N TRP A 150 14.08 -4.63 -10.68
CA TRP A 150 13.63 -4.10 -9.39
C TRP A 150 14.31 -2.78 -8.97
N PRO A 151 15.65 -2.63 -9.05
CA PRO A 151 16.31 -1.37 -8.71
C PRO A 151 15.87 -0.18 -9.57
N TYR A 152 15.54 -0.41 -10.85
CA TYR A 152 15.03 0.66 -11.72
C TYR A 152 13.66 1.15 -11.26
N LEU A 153 12.76 0.21 -10.93
CA LEU A 153 11.43 0.49 -10.41
C LEU A 153 11.51 1.23 -9.06
N GLN A 154 12.38 0.77 -8.17
CA GLN A 154 12.67 1.40 -6.88
C GLN A 154 13.16 2.85 -7.04
N ARG A 155 14.13 3.10 -7.92
CA ARG A 155 14.66 4.45 -8.19
C ARG A 155 13.60 5.37 -8.78
N HIS A 156 12.77 4.88 -9.70
CA HIS A 156 11.70 5.67 -10.30
C HIS A 156 10.71 6.19 -9.26
N PHE A 157 10.26 5.34 -8.34
CA PHE A 157 9.32 5.72 -7.28
C PHE A 157 10.00 6.26 -6.01
N GLY A 158 11.34 6.27 -5.96
CA GLY A 158 12.12 6.72 -4.82
C GLY A 158 11.88 5.92 -3.55
N VAL A 159 11.82 4.59 -3.68
CA VAL A 159 11.61 3.63 -2.58
C VAL A 159 12.73 2.60 -2.54
N ASP A 160 13.02 2.01 -1.37
CA ASP A 160 14.10 1.01 -1.21
C ASP A 160 13.62 -0.38 -0.76
N ALA A 161 12.33 -0.55 -0.47
CA ALA A 161 11.80 -1.80 0.05
C ALA A 161 11.84 -2.93 -0.97
N ASP A 162 12.30 -4.12 -0.55
CA ASP A 162 12.28 -5.33 -1.36
C ASP A 162 10.88 -5.93 -1.57
N SER A 163 9.99 -5.65 -0.61
CA SER A 163 8.58 -6.07 -0.59
C SER A 163 7.70 -5.24 -1.52
N GLY A 164 8.20 -4.10 -2.00
CA GLY A 164 7.33 -3.08 -2.60
C GLY A 164 6.53 -2.35 -1.52
N ASN A 165 5.28 -2.02 -1.82
CA ASN A 165 4.45 -1.19 -0.96
C ASN A 165 2.97 -1.25 -1.38
N ASN A 166 2.10 -0.55 -0.66
CA ASN A 166 0.66 -0.54 -0.96
C ASN A 166 0.37 0.00 -2.37
N THR A 167 1.12 1.00 -2.84
CA THR A 167 0.94 1.52 -4.20
C THR A 167 1.24 0.46 -5.25
N ALA A 168 2.39 -0.20 -5.18
CA ALA A 168 2.83 -1.18 -6.16
C ALA A 168 1.97 -2.45 -6.15
N ASN A 169 1.76 -3.04 -4.97
CA ASN A 169 1.18 -4.37 -4.85
C ASN A 169 -0.35 -4.34 -4.76
N VAL A 170 -0.95 -3.21 -4.34
CA VAL A 170 -2.41 -3.07 -4.14
C VAL A 170 -3.02 -2.07 -5.11
N LEU A 171 -2.69 -0.78 -5.01
CA LEU A 171 -3.38 0.27 -5.79
C LEU A 171 -3.20 0.09 -7.29
N MET A 172 -1.98 -0.24 -7.72
CA MET A 172 -1.69 -0.47 -9.12
C MET A 172 -2.29 -1.79 -9.64
N ASN A 173 -2.71 -2.72 -8.78
CA ASN A 173 -3.25 -4.03 -9.18
C ASN A 173 -4.68 -4.00 -9.75
N PHE A 174 -5.15 -2.83 -10.21
CA PHE A 174 -6.49 -2.65 -10.76
C PHE A 174 -6.41 -2.10 -12.17
N THR A 175 -7.20 -2.65 -13.08
CA THR A 175 -7.38 -2.13 -14.43
C THR A 175 -8.16 -0.80 -14.41
N ALA A 176 -8.22 -0.11 -15.54
CA ALA A 176 -9.04 1.08 -15.70
C ALA A 176 -10.55 0.85 -15.44
N SER A 177 -11.05 -0.39 -15.54
CA SER A 177 -12.43 -0.75 -15.18
C SER A 177 -12.61 -1.09 -13.70
N GLY A 178 -11.55 -1.02 -12.89
CA GLY A 178 -11.58 -1.37 -11.47
C GLY A 178 -11.52 -2.87 -11.19
N GLU A 179 -11.10 -3.69 -12.16
CA GLU A 179 -10.92 -5.12 -11.97
C GLU A 179 -9.50 -5.45 -11.49
N ARG A 180 -9.40 -6.31 -10.47
CA ARG A 180 -8.12 -6.75 -9.93
C ARG A 180 -7.47 -7.81 -10.82
N VAL A 181 -6.20 -7.60 -11.21
CA VAL A 181 -5.51 -8.47 -12.19
C VAL A 181 -4.84 -9.66 -11.54
N PHE A 182 -3.98 -9.42 -10.55
CA PHE A 182 -3.23 -10.47 -9.89
C PHE A 182 -3.95 -10.93 -8.62
N LYS A 183 -4.72 -12.01 -8.77
CA LYS A 183 -5.41 -12.69 -7.67
C LYS A 183 -4.50 -13.75 -7.05
N ILE A 184 -4.68 -14.00 -5.75
CA ILE A 184 -3.85 -14.91 -4.95
C ILE A 184 -4.55 -16.27 -4.79
N ASN A 185 -5.84 -16.27 -4.41
CA ASN A 185 -6.57 -17.48 -4.04
C ASN A 185 -7.35 -18.09 -5.21
N VAL A 186 -6.75 -18.14 -6.39
CA VAL A 186 -7.41 -18.66 -7.60
C VAL A 186 -7.78 -20.12 -7.41
N GLY A 187 -9.03 -20.48 -7.70
CA GLY A 187 -9.54 -21.85 -7.59
C GLY A 187 -10.03 -22.26 -6.19
N LEU A 188 -9.91 -21.38 -5.18
CA LEU A 188 -10.49 -21.62 -3.87
C LEU A 188 -11.99 -21.28 -3.84
N ASN A 189 -12.66 -21.63 -2.73
CA ASN A 189 -14.09 -21.41 -2.56
C ASN A 189 -14.47 -19.91 -2.60
N GLU A 190 -15.77 -19.65 -2.77
CA GLU A 190 -16.32 -18.29 -2.88
C GLU A 190 -16.02 -17.43 -1.65
N THR A 191 -16.05 -17.99 -0.45
CA THR A 191 -15.76 -17.23 0.78
C THR A 191 -14.35 -16.65 0.76
N VAL A 192 -13.35 -17.45 0.35
CA VAL A 192 -11.95 -16.99 0.28
C VAL A 192 -11.79 -15.96 -0.83
N THR A 193 -12.22 -16.30 -2.05
CA THR A 193 -12.04 -15.44 -3.23
C THR A 193 -12.77 -14.11 -3.09
N ARG A 194 -14.00 -14.12 -2.58
CA ARG A 194 -14.79 -12.90 -2.29
C ARG A 194 -14.15 -12.06 -1.18
N SER A 195 -13.68 -12.69 -0.09
CA SER A 195 -13.02 -11.96 1.00
C SER A 195 -11.76 -11.27 0.52
N GLU A 196 -10.98 -11.94 -0.33
CA GLU A 196 -9.79 -11.38 -0.98
C GLU A 196 -10.15 -10.19 -1.88
N ASP A 197 -11.07 -10.39 -2.83
CA ASP A 197 -11.43 -9.35 -3.79
C ASP A 197 -12.01 -8.10 -3.10
N ILE A 198 -12.91 -8.27 -2.12
CA ILE A 198 -13.45 -7.14 -1.36
C ILE A 198 -12.35 -6.45 -0.56
N PHE A 199 -11.49 -7.20 0.14
CA PHE A 199 -10.45 -6.62 0.97
C PHE A 199 -9.52 -5.69 0.17
N PHE A 200 -9.04 -6.13 -1.01
CA PHE A 200 -8.21 -5.28 -1.86
C PHE A 200 -8.99 -4.13 -2.49
N HIS A 201 -10.23 -4.37 -2.92
CA HIS A 201 -11.05 -3.34 -3.53
C HIS A 201 -11.35 -2.18 -2.57
N VAL A 202 -11.46 -2.43 -1.25
CA VAL A 202 -11.59 -1.36 -0.26
C VAL A 202 -10.43 -0.37 -0.31
N PHE A 203 -9.19 -0.83 -0.44
CA PHE A 203 -8.03 0.08 -0.51
C PHE A 203 -8.03 0.91 -1.79
N TYR A 204 -8.41 0.31 -2.92
CA TYR A 204 -8.56 1.02 -4.18
C TYR A 204 -9.68 2.08 -4.10
N GLU A 205 -10.87 1.69 -3.62
CA GLU A 205 -12.03 2.59 -3.47
C GLU A 205 -11.76 3.75 -2.50
N VAL A 206 -10.97 3.52 -1.45
CA VAL A 206 -10.54 4.59 -0.54
C VAL A 206 -9.81 5.69 -1.31
N GLU A 207 -8.86 5.33 -2.17
CA GLU A 207 -8.09 6.30 -2.94
C GLU A 207 -8.91 6.94 -4.08
N VAL A 208 -9.83 6.21 -4.71
CA VAL A 208 -10.82 6.80 -5.65
C VAL A 208 -11.65 7.88 -4.97
N LYS A 209 -12.16 7.60 -3.76
CA LYS A 209 -12.96 8.58 -2.99
C LYS A 209 -12.12 9.70 -2.38
N ALA A 210 -10.80 9.53 -2.34
CA ALA A 210 -9.86 10.52 -1.82
C ALA A 210 -9.56 11.65 -2.82
N VAL A 211 -9.70 11.43 -4.13
CA VAL A 211 -9.46 12.46 -5.16
C VAL A 211 -10.13 13.81 -4.86
N PRO A 212 -11.45 13.89 -4.57
CA PRO A 212 -12.08 15.17 -4.21
C PRO A 212 -11.62 15.72 -2.85
N ILE A 213 -11.04 14.89 -1.97
CA ILE A 213 -10.43 15.34 -0.71
C ILE A 213 -9.09 16.03 -1.02
N TYR A 214 -8.26 15.45 -1.89
CA TYR A 214 -7.00 16.06 -2.34
C TYR A 214 -7.23 17.41 -3.00
N ASP A 215 -8.16 17.49 -3.96
CA ASP A 215 -8.52 18.75 -4.63
C ASP A 215 -9.02 19.79 -3.62
N ALA A 216 -9.88 19.41 -2.67
CA ALA A 216 -10.37 20.33 -1.64
C ALA A 216 -9.25 20.84 -0.71
N MET A 217 -8.29 19.99 -0.32
CA MET A 217 -7.13 20.42 0.49
C MET A 217 -6.27 21.44 -0.26
N VAL A 218 -5.92 21.14 -1.52
CA VAL A 218 -5.12 22.03 -2.37
C VAL A 218 -5.83 23.38 -2.54
N ARG A 219 -7.12 23.37 -2.88
CA ARG A 219 -7.91 24.60 -3.07
C ARG A 219 -8.11 25.39 -1.79
N ALA A 220 -8.29 24.73 -0.64
CA ALA A 220 -8.39 25.40 0.65
C ALA A 220 -7.11 26.17 0.99
N ILE A 221 -5.94 25.57 0.75
CA ILE A 221 -4.62 26.23 0.94
C ILE A 221 -4.51 27.44 0.02
N VAL A 222 -4.77 27.27 -1.28
CA VAL A 222 -4.66 28.36 -2.27
C VAL A 222 -5.62 29.51 -1.94
N ALA A 223 -6.87 29.21 -1.57
CA ALA A 223 -7.84 30.23 -1.21
C ALA A 223 -7.45 30.97 0.07
N PHE A 224 -6.90 30.26 1.07
CA PHE A 224 -6.43 30.88 2.31
C PHE A 224 -5.26 31.84 2.06
N ASP A 225 -4.27 31.41 1.27
CA ASP A 225 -3.10 32.21 0.90
C ASP A 225 -3.50 33.49 0.13
N GLN A 226 -4.53 33.42 -0.70
CA GLN A 226 -5.08 34.58 -1.42
C GLN A 226 -5.97 35.50 -0.55
N GLY A 227 -6.15 35.17 0.73
CA GLY A 227 -7.04 35.90 1.64
C GLY A 227 -8.53 35.67 1.40
N ASP A 228 -8.92 34.78 0.48
CA ASP A 228 -10.31 34.39 0.23
C ASP A 228 -10.75 33.32 1.25
N LYS A 229 -10.97 33.78 2.48
CA LYS A 229 -11.36 32.93 3.60
C LYS A 229 -12.75 32.30 3.42
N MET A 230 -13.62 32.92 2.62
CA MET A 230 -14.95 32.37 2.33
C MET A 230 -14.85 31.17 1.39
N ALA A 231 -14.09 31.28 0.29
CA ALA A 231 -13.82 30.13 -0.57
C ALA A 231 -13.06 29.03 0.18
N CYS A 232 -12.08 29.39 1.01
CA CYS A 232 -11.37 28.44 1.88
C CYS A 232 -12.36 27.64 2.75
N LEU A 233 -13.31 28.33 3.40
CA LEU A 233 -14.33 27.69 4.24
C LEU A 233 -15.24 26.74 3.44
N GLU A 234 -15.58 27.09 2.20
CA GLU A 234 -16.34 26.19 1.32
C GLU A 234 -15.57 24.91 0.97
N PHE A 235 -14.27 25.03 0.67
CA PHE A 235 -13.41 23.88 0.40
C PHE A 235 -13.19 23.02 1.66
N MET A 236 -13.04 23.62 2.84
CA MET A 236 -12.97 22.89 4.11
C MET A 236 -14.25 22.07 4.37
N ARG A 237 -15.43 22.66 4.10
CA ARG A 237 -16.72 21.94 4.20
C ARG A 237 -16.83 20.81 3.18
N LEU A 238 -16.34 21.02 1.96
CA LEU A 238 -16.28 19.97 0.93
C LEU A 238 -15.42 18.81 1.39
N LEU A 239 -14.19 19.09 1.85
CA LEU A 239 -13.27 18.11 2.43
C LEU A 239 -13.98 17.29 3.52
N GLY A 240 -14.55 17.96 4.52
CA GLY A 240 -15.24 17.29 5.63
C GLY A 240 -16.43 16.41 5.20
N ARG A 241 -17.13 16.75 4.11
CA ARG A 241 -18.20 15.91 3.54
C ARG A 241 -17.65 14.69 2.80
N HIS A 242 -16.60 14.86 2.00
CA HIS A 242 -15.98 13.76 1.25
C HIS A 242 -15.28 12.78 2.18
N GLN A 243 -14.56 13.27 3.19
CA GLN A 243 -13.95 12.45 4.23
C GLN A 243 -15.00 11.58 4.94
N ARG A 244 -16.13 12.15 5.37
CA ARG A 244 -17.20 11.39 6.02
C ARG A 244 -17.72 10.25 5.14
N LYS A 245 -17.93 10.52 3.85
CA LYS A 245 -18.38 9.51 2.87
C LYS A 245 -17.34 8.40 2.70
N LEU A 246 -16.07 8.76 2.60
CA LEU A 246 -14.96 7.81 2.49
C LEU A 246 -14.91 6.91 3.73
N MET A 247 -14.88 7.47 4.94
CA MET A 247 -14.80 6.68 6.18
C MET A 247 -16.01 5.75 6.34
N LYS A 248 -17.21 6.23 6.00
CA LYS A 248 -18.42 5.39 5.99
C LYS A 248 -18.28 4.22 5.03
N SER A 249 -17.84 4.47 3.80
CA SER A 249 -17.66 3.42 2.79
C SER A 249 -16.62 2.38 3.19
N PHE A 250 -15.51 2.78 3.81
CA PHE A 250 -14.53 1.85 4.35
C PHE A 250 -15.18 0.89 5.36
N TYR A 251 -16.03 1.41 6.25
CA TYR A 251 -16.69 0.63 7.27
C TYR A 251 -17.83 -0.26 6.79
N GLU A 252 -18.53 0.14 5.74
CA GLU A 252 -19.58 -0.69 5.15
C GLU A 252 -19.00 -1.91 4.44
N ASN A 253 -17.70 -1.90 4.07
CA ASN A 253 -17.08 -2.99 3.34
C ASN A 253 -16.17 -3.90 4.21
N ILE A 254 -15.63 -3.40 5.33
CA ILE A 254 -14.80 -4.20 6.25
C ILE A 254 -15.62 -4.72 7.43
N HIS A 255 -16.34 -5.81 7.20
CA HIS A 255 -17.03 -6.62 8.21
C HIS A 255 -17.16 -8.08 7.77
N ASP A 256 -17.43 -8.97 8.74
CA ASP A 256 -17.31 -10.43 8.57
C ASP A 256 -18.14 -11.02 7.42
N HIS A 257 -19.34 -10.49 7.18
CA HIS A 257 -20.17 -10.93 6.04
C HIS A 257 -19.57 -10.65 4.67
N LEU A 258 -18.62 -9.72 4.54
CA LEU A 258 -17.98 -9.37 3.26
C LEU A 258 -16.53 -9.85 3.24
N VAL A 259 -15.77 -9.57 4.29
CA VAL A 259 -14.41 -10.07 4.50
C VAL A 259 -14.47 -11.03 5.67
N SER A 260 -14.47 -12.34 5.38
CA SER A 260 -14.66 -13.34 6.42
C SER A 260 -13.42 -13.47 7.30
N ARG A 261 -13.61 -13.33 8.63
CA ARG A 261 -12.53 -13.43 9.62
C ARG A 261 -11.87 -14.81 9.57
N SER A 262 -12.65 -15.88 9.39
CA SER A 262 -12.14 -17.26 9.42
C SER A 262 -11.15 -17.59 8.32
N VAL A 263 -11.15 -16.83 7.21
CA VAL A 263 -10.24 -17.05 6.08
C VAL A 263 -9.25 -15.91 5.87
N TRP A 264 -9.54 -14.71 6.38
CA TRP A 264 -8.73 -13.52 6.10
C TRP A 264 -7.29 -13.68 6.57
N LEU A 265 -7.09 -14.17 7.80
CA LEU A 265 -5.76 -14.24 8.38
C LEU A 265 -4.86 -15.24 7.63
N SER A 266 -5.41 -16.43 7.32
CA SER A 266 -4.71 -17.52 6.64
C SER A 266 -4.50 -17.23 5.15
N HIS A 267 -5.54 -16.80 4.43
CA HIS A 267 -5.53 -16.77 2.95
C HIS A 267 -5.40 -15.37 2.33
N VAL A 268 -5.71 -14.29 3.07
CA VAL A 268 -5.74 -12.93 2.51
C VAL A 268 -4.57 -12.08 3.02
N GLN A 269 -4.38 -12.03 4.34
CA GLN A 269 -3.38 -11.16 4.97
C GLN A 269 -1.95 -11.63 4.74
N GLY A 270 -1.69 -12.93 4.88
CA GLY A 270 -0.33 -13.49 4.90
C GLY A 270 0.51 -13.12 3.68
N PHE A 271 -0.07 -13.17 2.48
CA PHE A 271 0.63 -12.84 1.23
C PHE A 271 1.24 -11.43 1.25
N GLN A 272 0.63 -10.48 1.97
CA GLN A 272 1.09 -9.09 2.06
C GLN A 272 2.24 -8.88 3.04
N GLY A 273 2.54 -9.88 3.87
CA GLY A 273 3.76 -9.86 4.69
C GLY A 273 5.01 -9.90 3.82
N TRP A 274 6.14 -9.51 4.40
CA TRP A 274 7.47 -9.80 3.87
C TRP A 274 8.29 -10.38 5.02
N GLY A 275 9.25 -9.67 5.62
CA GLY A 275 9.99 -10.15 6.78
C GLY A 275 11.31 -10.84 6.45
N ALA A 276 11.73 -10.75 5.19
CA ALA A 276 13.08 -11.10 4.74
C ALA A 276 13.88 -9.82 4.51
N GLY A 277 15.18 -9.98 4.42
CA GLY A 277 16.14 -8.90 4.26
C GLY A 277 17.27 -9.27 3.33
N ARG A 278 18.28 -8.39 3.32
CA ARG A 278 19.55 -8.60 2.66
C ARG A 278 20.68 -8.31 3.64
N LEU A 279 21.83 -8.93 3.42
CA LEU A 279 23.08 -8.48 4.03
C LEU A 279 23.63 -7.32 3.18
N ILE A 280 23.71 -6.14 3.77
CA ILE A 280 24.28 -4.94 3.16
C ILE A 280 25.44 -4.50 4.04
N ASP A 281 26.65 -4.49 3.49
CA ASP A 281 27.88 -4.13 4.21
C ASP A 281 28.09 -4.90 5.54
N GLY A 282 27.62 -6.16 5.60
CA GLY A 282 27.72 -7.02 6.77
C GLY A 282 26.57 -6.86 7.78
N GLU A 283 25.65 -5.92 7.57
CA GLU A 283 24.46 -5.74 8.40
C GLU A 283 23.21 -6.34 7.74
N PHE A 284 22.38 -7.01 8.54
CA PHE A 284 21.12 -7.56 8.06
C PHE A 284 20.04 -6.48 8.05
N VAL A 285 19.66 -6.03 6.85
CA VAL A 285 18.60 -5.05 6.64
C VAL A 285 17.31 -5.79 6.34
N LYS A 286 16.37 -5.78 7.31
CA LYS A 286 15.05 -6.40 7.19
C LYS A 286 14.05 -5.45 6.53
N TYR A 287 13.26 -5.98 5.60
CA TYR A 287 12.11 -5.29 5.04
C TYR A 287 10.81 -5.91 5.56
N ASP A 288 9.86 -5.05 5.89
CA ASP A 288 8.51 -5.43 6.28
C ASP A 288 7.57 -5.49 5.07
N GLY A 289 6.42 -6.12 5.30
CA GLY A 289 5.36 -6.18 4.31
C GLY A 289 4.54 -4.90 4.21
N LEU A 290 3.40 -5.02 3.55
CA LEU A 290 2.53 -3.89 3.25
C LEU A 290 1.68 -3.53 4.46
N SER A 291 1.52 -2.23 4.71
CA SER A 291 0.67 -1.73 5.78
C SER A 291 -0.43 -0.82 5.26
N GLY A 292 -1.57 -0.79 5.97
CA GLY A 292 -2.59 0.24 5.78
C GLY A 292 -2.05 1.66 6.07
N ASN A 293 -0.96 1.77 6.83
CA ASN A 293 -0.27 3.04 7.06
C ASN A 293 0.43 3.58 5.80
N HIS A 294 0.53 2.80 4.74
CA HIS A 294 1.09 3.25 3.46
C HIS A 294 0.07 3.98 2.58
N VAL A 295 -1.22 3.92 2.93
CA VAL A 295 -2.30 4.54 2.16
C VAL A 295 -2.17 6.07 2.23
N LEU A 296 -2.24 6.74 1.08
CA LEU A 296 -1.94 8.16 0.93
C LEU A 296 -2.95 9.03 1.66
N VAL A 297 -4.25 8.75 1.52
CA VAL A 297 -5.28 9.70 2.00
C VAL A 297 -5.18 9.97 3.49
N PHE A 298 -4.84 8.96 4.30
CA PHE A 298 -4.69 9.13 5.73
C PHE A 298 -3.46 9.98 6.08
N GLN A 299 -2.36 9.81 5.35
CA GLN A 299 -1.16 10.61 5.52
C GLN A 299 -1.38 12.06 5.07
N ALA A 300 -2.08 12.26 3.95
CA ALA A 300 -2.37 13.58 3.40
C ALA A 300 -3.30 14.38 4.32
N ILE A 301 -4.35 13.75 4.88
CA ILE A 301 -5.24 14.39 5.86
C ILE A 301 -4.45 14.78 7.11
N ASP A 302 -3.61 13.88 7.64
CA ASP A 302 -2.79 14.19 8.81
C ASP A 302 -1.83 15.36 8.56
N ALA A 303 -1.16 15.36 7.40
CA ALA A 303 -0.28 16.44 6.98
C ALA A 303 -1.03 17.77 6.88
N PHE A 304 -2.19 17.78 6.23
CA PHE A 304 -3.05 18.96 6.12
C PHE A 304 -3.51 19.50 7.49
N LEU A 305 -3.77 18.61 8.44
CA LEU A 305 -4.10 18.96 9.83
C LEU A 305 -2.89 19.47 10.65
N GLY A 306 -1.69 19.45 10.07
CA GLY A 306 -0.43 19.82 10.74
C GLY A 306 0.12 18.74 11.67
N LEU A 307 -0.41 17.51 11.62
CA LEU A 307 0.01 16.43 12.51
C LEU A 307 1.37 15.84 12.08
N ASP A 308 2.06 15.21 13.04
CA ASP A 308 3.29 14.47 12.74
C ASP A 308 2.99 13.15 12.03
N ARG A 309 3.97 12.71 11.24
CA ARG A 309 3.89 11.47 10.48
C ARG A 309 3.86 10.28 11.43
N TYR A 310 3.17 9.24 11.00
CA TYR A 310 3.11 7.98 11.74
C TYR A 310 4.37 7.11 11.52
N LEU A 311 4.90 7.11 10.31
CA LEU A 311 6.06 6.30 9.93
C LEU A 311 7.35 7.03 10.28
N THR A 312 8.38 6.27 10.66
CA THR A 312 9.75 6.78 10.82
C THR A 312 10.29 7.28 9.48
N GLU A 313 11.32 8.13 9.48
CA GLU A 313 11.96 8.59 8.24
C GLU A 313 12.46 7.44 7.37
N GLU A 314 12.98 6.39 7.99
CA GLU A 314 13.39 5.16 7.31
C GLU A 314 12.21 4.49 6.64
N ALA A 315 11.10 4.24 7.36
CA ALA A 315 9.91 3.62 6.80
C ALA A 315 9.25 4.48 5.71
N MET A 316 9.28 5.82 5.84
CA MET A 316 8.85 6.73 4.78
C MET A 316 9.66 6.51 3.50
N LYS A 317 11.00 6.47 3.61
CA LYS A 317 11.90 6.20 2.47
C LYS A 317 11.68 4.81 1.88
N ARG A 318 11.47 3.80 2.73
CA ARG A 318 11.28 2.42 2.34
C ARG A 318 10.01 2.19 1.52
N TYR A 319 8.88 2.70 2.00
CA TYR A 319 7.58 2.22 1.54
C TYR A 319 6.71 3.27 0.86
N ILE A 320 6.93 4.57 1.06
CA ILE A 320 6.03 5.60 0.54
C ILE A 320 6.66 6.25 -0.69
N PRO A 321 6.08 6.19 -1.90
CA PRO A 321 6.65 6.82 -3.09
C PRO A 321 7.00 8.30 -2.90
N ILE A 322 8.08 8.75 -3.55
CA ILE A 322 8.64 10.09 -3.34
C ILE A 322 7.62 11.21 -3.61
N ASN A 323 6.81 11.10 -4.66
CA ASN A 323 5.83 12.13 -4.98
C ASN A 323 4.65 12.16 -3.98
N GLN A 324 4.31 11.01 -3.37
CA GLN A 324 3.38 10.95 -2.23
C GLN A 324 3.96 11.65 -1.00
N ARG A 325 5.24 11.40 -0.67
CA ARG A 325 5.93 12.08 0.44
C ARG A 325 5.97 13.59 0.22
N ASN A 326 6.38 14.02 -0.98
CA ASN A 326 6.47 15.43 -1.34
C ASN A 326 5.10 16.14 -1.26
N PHE A 327 4.03 15.48 -1.70
CA PHE A 327 2.68 16.03 -1.60
C PHE A 327 2.27 16.22 -0.13
N CYS A 328 2.44 15.20 0.71
CA CYS A 328 2.17 15.30 2.15
C CYS A 328 3.03 16.39 2.82
N ASP A 329 4.33 16.45 2.53
CA ASP A 329 5.22 17.45 3.12
C ASP A 329 4.81 18.88 2.71
N THR A 330 4.36 19.06 1.46
CA THR A 330 3.86 20.35 0.96
C THR A 330 2.52 20.72 1.60
N LEU A 331 1.61 19.76 1.80
CA LEU A 331 0.36 19.99 2.55
C LEU A 331 0.63 20.43 3.99
N LYS A 332 1.61 19.80 4.66
CA LYS A 332 1.98 20.16 6.03
C LYS A 332 2.64 21.53 6.10
N LYS A 333 3.57 21.82 5.18
CA LYS A 333 4.25 23.12 5.06
C LYS A 333 3.26 24.27 4.96
N HIS A 334 2.20 24.08 4.18
CA HIS A 334 1.18 25.10 3.91
C HIS A 334 -0.10 24.91 4.74
N SER A 335 -0.05 24.12 5.82
CA SER A 335 -1.17 24.01 6.75
C SER A 335 -1.36 25.33 7.48
N PHE A 336 -2.52 25.94 7.28
CA PHE A 336 -2.86 27.27 7.82
C PHE A 336 -3.58 27.20 9.18
N ARG A 337 -3.67 26.02 9.80
CA ARG A 337 -4.41 25.81 11.06
C ARG A 337 -3.91 26.72 12.19
N SER A 338 -2.60 26.92 12.29
CA SER A 338 -1.96 27.76 13.31
C SER A 338 -2.05 29.27 13.02
N GLU A 339 -2.49 29.66 11.82
CA GLU A 339 -2.59 31.06 11.39
C GLU A 339 -3.99 31.66 11.59
N LEU A 340 -4.97 30.83 11.95
CA LEU A 340 -6.33 31.26 12.24
C LEU A 340 -6.36 32.19 13.46
N ARG A 341 -7.17 33.26 13.35
CA ARG A 341 -7.37 34.27 14.40
C ARG A 341 -8.79 34.18 14.97
N ASP A 342 -9.17 35.09 15.86
CA ASP A 342 -10.52 35.13 16.44
C ASP A 342 -11.55 35.93 15.60
N THR A 343 -11.41 35.92 14.27
CA THR A 343 -12.44 36.51 13.40
C THR A 343 -13.61 35.54 13.21
N PRO A 344 -14.84 36.00 12.93
CA PRO A 344 -15.99 35.10 12.74
C PRO A 344 -15.77 34.00 11.67
N VAL A 345 -15.06 34.33 10.59
CA VAL A 345 -14.73 33.36 9.53
C VAL A 345 -13.65 32.38 9.98
N ASP A 346 -12.62 32.86 10.69
CA ASP A 346 -11.57 31.99 11.22
C ASP A 346 -12.09 31.03 12.29
N LEU A 347 -13.04 31.46 13.13
CA LEU A 347 -13.75 30.58 14.06
C LEU A 347 -14.51 29.47 13.32
N SER A 348 -15.11 29.79 12.17
CA SER A 348 -15.78 28.80 11.32
C SER A 348 -14.79 27.83 10.68
N LEU A 349 -13.63 28.32 10.21
CA LEU A 349 -12.54 27.48 9.69
C LEU A 349 -11.98 26.55 10.77
N ASN A 350 -11.76 27.06 11.97
CA ASN A 350 -11.30 26.26 13.11
C ASN A 350 -12.31 25.17 13.47
N GLN A 351 -13.61 25.48 13.41
CA GLN A 351 -14.65 24.48 13.61
C GLN A 351 -14.61 23.37 12.54
N GLU A 352 -14.31 23.69 11.28
CA GLU A 352 -14.15 22.64 10.25
C GLU A 352 -12.89 21.79 10.49
N PHE A 353 -11.77 22.37 10.92
CA PHE A 353 -10.60 21.58 11.36
C PHE A 353 -10.99 20.61 12.50
N ILE A 354 -11.70 21.08 13.51
CA ILE A 354 -12.21 20.24 14.61
C ILE A 354 -13.11 19.12 14.07
N ASN A 355 -13.98 19.42 13.10
CA ASN A 355 -14.85 18.43 12.49
C ASN A 355 -14.05 17.34 11.75
N ILE A 356 -13.02 17.72 11.00
CA ILE A 356 -12.13 16.81 10.25
C ILE A 356 -11.33 15.93 11.23
N VAL A 357 -10.77 16.53 12.29
CA VAL A 357 -10.07 15.84 13.39
C VAL A 357 -10.99 14.82 14.05
N ASN A 358 -12.21 15.22 14.41
CA ASN A 358 -13.18 14.32 15.04
C ASN A 358 -13.53 13.13 14.15
N GLN A 359 -13.67 13.34 12.84
CA GLN A 359 -13.88 12.24 11.90
C GLN A 359 -12.67 11.29 11.85
N MET A 360 -11.43 11.80 11.88
CA MET A 360 -10.23 10.96 11.97
C MET A 360 -10.15 10.19 13.31
N ARG A 361 -10.53 10.80 14.43
CA ARG A 361 -10.58 10.12 15.75
C ARG A 361 -11.56 8.96 15.73
N VAL A 362 -12.78 9.20 15.24
CA VAL A 362 -13.80 8.14 15.09
C VAL A 362 -13.27 7.05 14.18
N PHE A 363 -12.62 7.42 13.08
CA PHE A 363 -12.04 6.44 12.18
C PHE A 363 -10.97 5.58 12.89
N ARG A 364 -9.97 6.19 13.53
CA ARG A 364 -8.90 5.47 14.22
C ARG A 364 -9.43 4.53 15.31
N ALA A 365 -10.39 5.01 16.11
CA ALA A 365 -11.01 4.20 17.15
C ALA A 365 -11.78 2.99 16.58
N ALA A 366 -12.58 3.20 15.53
CA ALA A 366 -13.33 2.12 14.90
C ALA A 366 -12.43 1.13 14.14
N HIS A 367 -11.39 1.61 13.46
CA HIS A 367 -10.40 0.76 12.79
C HIS A 367 -9.69 -0.16 13.78
N ARG A 368 -9.20 0.38 14.91
CA ARG A 368 -8.60 -0.40 16.01
C ARG A 368 -9.54 -1.50 16.49
N THR A 369 -10.78 -1.17 16.81
CA THR A 369 -11.77 -2.15 17.31
C THR A 369 -12.10 -3.22 16.27
N ARG A 370 -12.06 -2.88 14.97
CA ARG A 370 -12.41 -3.81 13.89
C ARG A 370 -11.27 -4.72 13.48
N VAL A 371 -10.01 -4.29 13.56
CA VAL A 371 -8.87 -5.08 13.08
C VAL A 371 -8.49 -6.20 14.05
N MET A 372 -8.61 -5.97 15.37
CA MET A 372 -8.19 -6.94 16.38
C MET A 372 -8.91 -8.30 16.25
N PRO A 373 -10.24 -8.38 16.06
CA PRO A 373 -10.92 -9.67 15.85
C PRO A 373 -10.46 -10.47 14.63
N TYR A 374 -9.87 -9.82 13.62
CA TYR A 374 -9.28 -10.52 12.46
C TYR A 374 -7.89 -11.06 12.78
N LEU A 375 -7.09 -10.31 13.55
CA LEU A 375 -5.74 -10.69 13.95
C LEU A 375 -5.72 -11.77 15.05
N GLU A 376 -6.78 -11.85 15.85
CA GLU A 376 -6.96 -12.85 16.91
C GLU A 376 -7.46 -14.22 16.40
N GLN A 377 -7.73 -14.36 15.11
CA GLN A 377 -8.15 -15.64 14.54
C GLN A 377 -7.03 -16.68 14.63
N PRO A 378 -7.33 -17.96 14.88
CA PRO A 378 -6.31 -19.01 14.86
C PRO A 378 -5.78 -19.22 13.44
N ALA A 379 -4.45 -19.27 13.30
CA ALA A 379 -3.74 -19.63 12.08
C ALA A 379 -2.52 -20.49 12.46
N PRO A 380 -2.74 -21.75 12.90
CA PRO A 380 -1.69 -22.63 13.45
C PRO A 380 -0.60 -23.01 12.45
N GLU A 381 -0.85 -22.84 11.15
CA GLU A 381 0.11 -23.09 10.08
C GLU A 381 1.29 -22.11 10.06
N ARG A 382 1.20 -21.00 10.81
CA ARG A 382 2.15 -19.87 10.75
C ARG A 382 2.44 -19.23 12.10
N LEU A 383 3.56 -18.54 12.18
CA LEU A 383 3.91 -17.64 13.28
C LEU A 383 3.02 -16.39 13.24
N VAL A 384 2.79 -15.78 14.41
CA VAL A 384 2.01 -14.55 14.53
C VAL A 384 2.67 -13.44 13.72
N MET A 385 1.92 -12.88 12.78
CA MET A 385 2.35 -11.80 11.91
C MET A 385 1.24 -10.78 11.68
N THR A 386 1.64 -9.56 11.36
CA THR A 386 0.77 -8.55 10.77
C THR A 386 1.26 -8.24 9.35
N ALA A 387 0.43 -7.62 8.51
CA ALA A 387 0.84 -7.31 7.14
C ALA A 387 2.05 -6.36 7.11
N GLY A 388 2.10 -5.38 8.01
CA GLY A 388 3.17 -4.38 8.10
C GLY A 388 4.30 -4.70 9.08
N LYS A 389 4.18 -5.75 9.91
CA LYS A 389 5.26 -6.24 10.79
C LYS A 389 5.26 -7.76 10.73
N SER A 390 6.27 -8.28 10.04
CA SER A 390 6.20 -9.57 9.35
C SER A 390 6.23 -10.82 10.22
N VAL A 391 6.92 -10.78 11.37
CA VAL A 391 6.85 -11.80 12.43
C VAL A 391 7.03 -11.04 13.73
N LEU A 392 6.12 -11.24 14.68
CA LEU A 392 6.23 -10.68 16.02
C LEU A 392 7.02 -11.68 16.87
N GLU A 393 8.10 -11.24 17.49
CA GLU A 393 8.93 -12.09 18.35
C GLU A 393 8.06 -12.63 19.51
N THR A 394 7.86 -13.93 19.56
CA THR A 394 7.35 -14.61 20.75
C THR A 394 8.58 -15.07 21.54
N ASN A 395 8.71 -14.61 22.79
CA ASN A 395 9.90 -14.89 23.62
C ASN A 395 9.96 -16.35 24.14
N GLY A 396 9.65 -17.34 23.29
CA GLY A 396 9.75 -18.77 23.61
C GLY A 396 8.75 -19.27 24.66
N GLN A 397 7.83 -18.44 25.12
CA GLN A 397 6.67 -18.84 25.93
C GLN A 397 5.42 -18.77 25.05
N GLU A 398 4.44 -19.64 25.28
CA GLU A 398 3.08 -19.51 24.74
C GLU A 398 2.47 -18.19 25.26
N GLN A 399 2.87 -17.07 24.68
CA GLN A 399 2.27 -15.78 24.93
C GLN A 399 0.91 -15.79 24.26
N GLU A 400 -0.12 -15.37 25.01
CA GLU A 400 -1.44 -15.20 24.43
C GLU A 400 -1.34 -14.24 23.23
N ILE A 401 -2.05 -14.54 22.13
CA ILE A 401 -2.04 -13.71 20.90
C ILE A 401 -2.26 -12.22 21.22
N LYS A 402 -3.04 -11.92 22.26
CA LYS A 402 -3.28 -10.55 22.75
C LYS A 402 -2.02 -9.85 23.23
N GLU A 403 -1.12 -10.55 23.92
CA GLU A 403 0.15 -9.98 24.39
C GLU A 403 1.07 -9.67 23.21
N VAL A 404 1.12 -10.57 22.23
CA VAL A 404 1.92 -10.40 21.00
C VAL A 404 1.41 -9.22 20.17
N LEU A 405 0.09 -8.99 20.13
CA LEU A 405 -0.52 -7.86 19.42
C LEU A 405 -0.50 -6.54 20.19
N LYS A 406 -0.14 -6.55 21.49
CA LYS A 406 -0.14 -5.35 22.33
C LYS A 406 0.66 -4.18 21.77
N PRO A 407 1.87 -4.35 21.18
CA PRO A 407 2.61 -3.23 20.61
C PRO A 407 1.88 -2.56 19.42
N LEU A 408 1.13 -3.33 18.62
CA LEU A 408 0.29 -2.79 17.55
C LEU A 408 -0.86 -1.97 18.15
N ASP A 409 -1.49 -2.52 19.19
CA ASP A 409 -2.60 -1.88 19.89
C ASP A 409 -2.20 -0.56 20.57
N ASP A 410 -1.11 -0.58 21.33
CA ASP A 410 -0.56 0.59 22.03
C ASP A 410 -0.19 1.70 21.03
N MET A 411 0.35 1.32 19.86
CA MET A 411 0.62 2.24 18.77
C MET A 411 -0.67 2.88 18.21
N MET A 412 -1.75 2.10 18.00
CA MET A 412 -3.02 2.64 17.51
C MET A 412 -3.66 3.59 18.53
N VAL A 413 -3.53 3.27 19.82
CA VAL A 413 -3.96 4.13 20.93
C VAL A 413 -3.14 5.42 20.97
N GLY A 414 -1.82 5.34 20.81
CA GLY A 414 -0.94 6.50 20.71
C GLY A 414 -1.39 7.42 19.59
N ARG A 415 -1.63 6.88 18.38
CA ARG A 415 -2.09 7.69 17.25
C ARG A 415 -3.45 8.32 17.48
N LEU A 416 -4.38 7.61 18.12
CA LEU A 416 -5.67 8.18 18.50
C LEU A 416 -5.52 9.37 19.46
N ARG A 417 -4.57 9.31 20.40
CA ARG A 417 -4.28 10.41 21.34
C ARG A 417 -3.66 11.61 20.65
N GLU A 418 -2.77 11.40 19.68
CA GLU A 418 -2.14 12.46 18.87
C GLU A 418 -3.12 13.17 17.93
N THR A 419 -4.29 12.59 17.70
CA THR A 419 -5.31 13.17 16.81
C THR A 419 -6.09 14.26 17.57
N VAL A 420 -5.54 15.48 17.63
CA VAL A 420 -6.08 16.62 18.39
C VAL A 420 -6.44 17.84 17.55
#